data_AF-A0A1B6HV71-F1
#
_entry.id   AF-A0A1B6HV71-F1
#
_cell.length_a   1.000
_cell.length_b   1.000
_cell.length_c   1.000
_cell.angle_alpha   90.00
_cell.angle_beta   90.00
_cell.angle_gamma   90.00
#
_symmetry.space_group_name_H-M   'P 1'
#
loop_
_entity.id
_entity.type
_entity.pdbx_description
1 polymer ?
#
loop_
_entity_poly.entity_id
_entity_poly.type
_entity_poly.pdbx_seq_one_letter_code
_entity_poly.pdbx_strand_id
1 'polypeptide(L)'
;MQTTVKYTIIVIVSLLSTAIILSLVEGVLCAEDNSGSNSQGKDGQLQRLSDCEIIKQYQGLSSFAFNPRSVNREDSACLSLKMFKEMGFVRFFSIPEETLFRFILRAQRGYRDLPYHNWYHAFAVLHFSFAVLTNCRLIEKQHFTPLEGLALLTAALCHDIDHRGTNNQFQLETNSTLAQRYRDQGSIMEVYY
;
A
#
# COMPACT_ATOMS: atom_id res chain seq x y z
N MET A 1 25.98 -1.82 -14.87
CA MET A 1 24.92 -0.84 -14.51
C MET A 1 23.54 -1.48 -14.34
N GLN A 2 23.14 -2.44 -15.19
CA GLN A 2 21.81 -3.07 -15.16
C GLN A 2 21.57 -3.99 -13.93
N THR A 3 22.64 -4.59 -13.39
CA THR A 3 22.60 -5.43 -12.18
C THR A 3 22.43 -4.61 -10.90
N THR A 4 23.13 -3.48 -10.77
CA THR A 4 23.11 -2.65 -9.56
C THR A 4 21.73 -2.06 -9.28
N VAL A 5 21.02 -1.58 -10.32
CA VAL A 5 19.65 -1.08 -10.18
C VAL A 5 18.68 -2.20 -9.81
N LYS A 6 18.85 -3.41 -10.38
CA LYS A 6 18.09 -4.59 -9.96
C LYS A 6 18.32 -4.88 -8.49
N TYR A 7 19.57 -4.89 -8.01
CA TYR A 7 19.86 -5.15 -6.60
C TYR A 7 19.31 -4.07 -5.66
N THR A 8 19.39 -2.78 -5.99
CA THR A 8 18.84 -1.72 -5.13
C THR A 8 17.31 -1.81 -5.01
N ILE A 9 16.60 -2.10 -6.11
CA ILE A 9 15.14 -2.22 -6.07
C ILE A 9 14.72 -3.59 -5.49
N ILE A 10 15.46 -4.66 -5.77
CA ILE A 10 15.30 -5.96 -5.10
C ILE A 10 15.52 -5.79 -3.60
N VAL A 11 16.48 -4.99 -3.11
CA VAL A 11 16.63 -4.73 -1.67
C VAL A 11 15.41 -4.00 -1.09
N ILE A 12 14.82 -3.04 -1.80
CA ILE A 12 13.57 -2.38 -1.38
C ILE A 12 12.39 -3.38 -1.36
N VAL A 13 12.30 -4.28 -2.34
CA VAL A 13 11.28 -5.33 -2.44
C VAL A 13 11.56 -6.50 -1.48
N SER A 14 12.81 -6.76 -1.10
CA SER A 14 13.23 -7.87 -0.23
C SER A 14 13.17 -7.50 1.25
N LEU A 15 13.27 -6.20 1.58
CA LEU A 15 12.98 -5.70 2.92
C LEU A 15 11.47 -5.74 3.21
N LEU A 16 10.64 -5.72 2.17
CA LEU A 16 9.21 -6.03 2.22
C LEU A 16 9.02 -7.54 2.00
N SER A 17 9.42 -8.33 3.00
CA SER A 17 9.45 -9.78 2.91
C SER A 17 8.15 -10.37 2.33
N THR A 18 8.28 -11.29 1.39
CA THR A 18 7.17 -11.91 0.64
C THR A 18 6.13 -12.60 1.52
N ALA A 19 6.46 -12.88 2.78
CA ALA A 19 5.53 -13.38 3.80
C ALA A 19 4.54 -12.29 4.25
N ILE A 20 4.99 -11.04 4.41
CA ILE A 20 4.18 -9.87 4.81
C ILE A 20 3.12 -9.57 3.75
N ILE A 21 3.50 -9.59 2.47
CA ILE A 21 2.56 -9.36 1.37
C ILE A 21 1.47 -10.44 1.33
N LEU A 22 1.80 -11.72 1.59
CA LEU A 22 0.78 -12.79 1.62
C LEU A 22 -0.11 -12.68 2.87
N SER A 23 0.44 -12.44 4.06
CA SER A 23 -0.32 -12.34 5.31
C SER A 23 -1.19 -11.08 5.39
N LEU A 24 -0.73 -9.96 4.82
CA LEU A 24 -1.53 -8.73 4.67
C LEU A 24 -2.62 -8.89 3.63
N VAL A 25 -2.33 -9.52 2.49
CA VAL A 25 -3.34 -9.76 1.45
C VAL A 25 -4.39 -10.74 1.97
N GLU A 26 -4.02 -11.81 2.67
CA GLU A 26 -4.99 -12.69 3.33
C GLU A 26 -5.71 -12.01 4.49
N GLY A 27 -5.04 -11.26 5.38
CA GLY A 27 -5.70 -10.57 6.50
C GLY A 27 -6.68 -9.47 6.05
N VAL A 28 -6.36 -8.74 4.97
CA VAL A 28 -7.20 -7.65 4.44
C VAL A 28 -8.30 -8.18 3.51
N LEU A 29 -8.08 -9.31 2.81
CA LEU A 29 -9.09 -9.95 1.95
C LEU A 29 -9.99 -10.96 2.70
N CYS A 30 -9.46 -11.68 3.69
CA CYS A 30 -10.15 -12.74 4.45
C CYS A 30 -10.80 -12.24 5.74
N ALA A 31 -10.72 -10.95 6.07
CA ALA A 31 -11.67 -10.35 7.01
C ALA A 31 -13.06 -10.36 6.36
N GLU A 32 -13.73 -11.53 6.41
CA GLU A 32 -15.15 -11.63 6.13
C GLU A 32 -15.89 -10.61 6.99
N ASP A 33 -16.75 -9.83 6.35
CA ASP A 33 -17.66 -8.92 7.02
C ASP A 33 -18.56 -9.75 7.95
N ASN A 34 -18.16 -9.89 9.20
CA ASN A 34 -19.03 -10.40 10.27
C ASN A 34 -20.06 -9.34 10.69
N SER A 35 -20.22 -8.27 9.91
CA SER A 35 -21.38 -7.40 9.91
C SER A 35 -22.42 -7.99 8.96
N GLY A 36 -23.43 -8.64 9.54
CA GLY A 36 -24.58 -9.16 8.80
C GLY A 36 -25.11 -8.16 7.77
N SER A 37 -25.50 -8.70 6.61
CA SER A 37 -26.28 -8.07 5.53
C SER A 37 -26.83 -6.67 5.85
N ASN A 38 -26.02 -5.63 5.67
CA ASN A 38 -26.48 -4.25 5.70
C ASN A 38 -26.28 -3.64 4.31
N SER A 39 -27.38 -3.49 3.56
CA SER A 39 -27.42 -2.91 2.22
C SER A 39 -26.78 -1.51 2.16
N GLN A 40 -26.78 -0.77 3.27
CA GLN A 40 -26.16 0.56 3.38
C GLN A 40 -24.64 0.55 3.17
N GLY A 41 -23.94 -0.55 3.48
CA GLY A 41 -22.48 -0.62 3.37
C GLY A 41 -21.96 -0.75 1.94
N LYS A 42 -22.75 -1.36 1.04
CA LYS A 42 -22.40 -1.49 -0.39
C LYS A 42 -22.72 -0.19 -1.14
N ASP A 43 -23.90 0.38 -0.92
CA ASP A 43 -24.34 1.60 -1.59
C ASP A 43 -23.39 2.78 -1.30
N GLY A 44 -22.97 2.94 -0.03
CA GLY A 44 -22.00 3.97 0.35
C GLY A 44 -20.59 3.77 -0.24
N GLN A 45 -20.21 2.54 -0.61
CA GLN A 45 -18.92 2.27 -1.23
C GLN A 45 -18.94 2.48 -2.73
N LEU A 46 -20.00 2.07 -3.42
CA LEU A 46 -20.21 2.39 -4.83
C LEU A 46 -20.25 3.90 -5.05
N GLN A 47 -20.92 4.62 -4.15
CA GLN A 47 -20.98 6.09 -4.21
C GLN A 47 -19.58 6.72 -4.05
N ARG A 48 -18.77 6.24 -3.11
CA ARG A 48 -17.39 6.73 -2.94
C ARG A 48 -16.49 6.38 -4.13
N LEU A 49 -16.71 5.24 -4.78
CA LEU A 49 -16.00 4.88 -5.99
C LEU A 49 -16.36 5.83 -7.15
N SER A 50 -17.65 6.18 -7.29
CA SER A 50 -18.06 7.19 -8.28
C SER A 50 -17.48 8.57 -7.99
N ASP A 51 -17.28 8.94 -6.72
CA ASP A 51 -16.61 10.20 -6.35
C ASP A 51 -15.15 10.22 -6.83
N CYS A 52 -14.47 9.07 -6.86
CA CYS A 52 -13.09 8.97 -7.36
C CYS A 52 -12.96 9.29 -8.86
N GLU A 53 -14.00 9.07 -9.66
CA GLU A 53 -13.98 9.37 -11.10
C GLU A 53 -13.89 10.88 -11.39
N ILE A 54 -14.15 11.71 -10.38
CA ILE A 54 -14.25 13.18 -10.50
C ILE A 54 -12.95 13.89 -10.07
N ILE A 55 -11.87 13.15 -9.77
CA ILE A 55 -10.61 13.75 -9.33
C ILE A 55 -9.77 14.26 -10.52
N LYS A 56 -10.20 15.38 -11.09
CA LYS A 56 -9.45 16.12 -12.14
C LYS A 56 -8.50 17.17 -11.57
N GLN A 57 -8.59 17.48 -10.29
CA GLN A 57 -7.81 18.55 -9.66
C GLN A 57 -6.32 18.23 -9.52
N TYR A 58 -5.96 16.97 -9.37
CA TYR A 58 -4.56 16.54 -9.22
C TYR A 58 -3.96 16.18 -10.58
N GLN A 59 -3.01 17.00 -11.03
CA GLN A 59 -2.27 16.83 -12.27
C GLN A 59 -0.85 16.33 -11.99
N GLY A 60 -0.27 15.63 -12.96
CA GLY A 60 1.11 15.16 -12.85
C GLY A 60 1.33 14.11 -11.77
N LEU A 61 0.38 13.20 -11.54
CA LEU A 61 0.45 12.15 -10.52
C LEU A 61 1.67 11.22 -10.69
N SER A 62 2.20 11.07 -11.91
CA SER A 62 3.43 10.32 -12.15
C SER A 62 4.70 11.15 -11.92
N SER A 63 4.61 12.46 -11.71
CA SER A 63 5.77 13.33 -11.56
C SER A 63 6.42 13.16 -10.19
N PHE A 64 7.76 13.10 -10.16
CA PHE A 64 8.51 13.18 -8.90
C PHE A 64 8.30 14.51 -8.15
N ALA A 65 7.84 15.57 -8.84
CA ALA A 65 7.54 16.86 -8.24
C ALA A 65 6.13 16.94 -7.62
N PHE A 66 5.29 15.92 -7.81
CA PHE A 66 3.98 15.87 -7.17
C PHE A 66 4.16 15.76 -5.66
N ASN A 67 3.40 16.55 -4.89
CA ASN A 67 3.44 16.53 -3.43
C ASN A 67 2.31 15.62 -2.89
N PRO A 68 2.59 14.35 -2.56
CA PRO A 68 1.56 13.45 -2.03
C PRO A 68 1.03 13.88 -0.66
N ARG A 69 1.79 14.66 0.12
CA ARG A 69 1.37 15.11 1.46
C ARG A 69 0.36 16.26 1.44
N SER A 70 0.18 16.94 0.31
CA SER A 70 -0.85 17.98 0.17
C SER A 70 -2.22 17.43 -0.24
N VAL A 71 -2.34 16.12 -0.48
CA VAL A 71 -3.60 15.46 -0.82
C VAL A 71 -4.36 15.13 0.46
N ASN A 72 -5.65 15.43 0.52
CA ASN A 72 -6.48 15.05 1.66
C ASN A 72 -6.69 13.51 1.73
N ARG A 73 -7.23 13.05 2.85
CA ARG A 73 -7.36 11.62 3.14
C ARG A 73 -8.33 10.91 2.18
N GLU A 74 -9.41 11.57 1.80
CA GLU A 74 -10.44 11.02 0.92
C GLU A 74 -9.90 10.85 -0.51
N ASP A 75 -9.29 11.91 -1.04
CA ASP A 75 -8.74 11.95 -2.39
C ASP A 75 -7.54 11.01 -2.55
N SER A 76 -6.70 10.86 -1.51
CA SER A 76 -5.54 9.96 -1.56
C SER A 76 -5.94 8.49 -1.76
N ALA A 77 -7.08 8.04 -1.24
CA ALA A 77 -7.58 6.68 -1.52
C ALA A 77 -7.97 6.51 -3.00
N CYS A 78 -8.65 7.50 -3.57
CA CYS A 78 -9.02 7.51 -4.98
C CYS A 78 -7.81 7.64 -5.91
N LEU A 79 -6.83 8.49 -5.57
CA LEU A 79 -5.57 8.58 -6.30
C LEU A 79 -4.77 7.27 -6.22
N SER A 80 -4.85 6.55 -5.10
CA SER A 80 -4.26 5.21 -4.98
C SER A 80 -4.86 4.28 -6.03
N LEU A 81 -6.20 4.20 -6.12
CA LEU A 81 -6.88 3.41 -7.15
C LEU A 81 -6.46 3.84 -8.56
N LYS A 82 -6.38 5.15 -8.82
CA LYS A 82 -5.93 5.71 -10.10
C LYS A 82 -4.52 5.23 -10.47
N MET A 83 -3.58 5.18 -9.52
CA MET A 83 -2.22 4.67 -9.77
C MET A 83 -2.23 3.20 -10.23
N PHE A 84 -3.01 2.32 -9.58
CA PHE A 84 -3.14 0.93 -10.01
C PHE A 84 -3.81 0.81 -11.40
N LYS A 85 -4.80 1.67 -11.71
CA LYS A 85 -5.46 1.72 -13.02
C LYS A 85 -4.51 2.21 -14.12
N GLU A 86 -3.74 3.27 -13.87
CA GLU A 86 -2.78 3.83 -14.84
C GLU A 86 -1.62 2.87 -15.14
N MET A 87 -1.20 2.06 -14.16
CA MET A 87 -0.26 0.95 -14.39
C MET A 87 -0.87 -0.22 -15.19
N GLY A 88 -2.18 -0.19 -15.46
CA GLY A 88 -2.90 -1.23 -16.20
C GLY A 88 -3.16 -2.50 -15.40
N PHE A 89 -2.84 -2.54 -14.09
CA PHE A 89 -2.93 -3.75 -13.27
C PHE A 89 -4.37 -4.26 -13.12
N VAL A 90 -5.33 -3.33 -12.95
CA VAL A 90 -6.76 -3.67 -12.85
C VAL A 90 -7.20 -4.50 -14.06
N ARG A 91 -6.88 -4.04 -15.27
CA ARG A 91 -7.23 -4.73 -16.51
C ARG A 91 -6.40 -6.00 -16.72
N PHE A 92 -5.09 -5.93 -16.49
CA PHE A 92 -4.17 -7.04 -16.76
C PHE A 92 -4.48 -8.26 -15.88
N PHE A 93 -4.78 -8.04 -14.60
CA PHE A 93 -5.07 -9.10 -13.63
C PHE A 93 -6.57 -9.37 -13.44
N SER A 94 -7.44 -8.70 -14.20
CA SER A 94 -8.90 -8.80 -14.06
C SER A 94 -9.39 -8.54 -12.63
N ILE A 95 -8.79 -7.56 -11.94
CA ILE A 95 -9.14 -7.20 -10.57
C ILE A 95 -10.39 -6.31 -10.63
N PRO A 96 -11.51 -6.65 -9.98
CA PRO A 96 -12.66 -5.77 -9.90
C PRO A 96 -12.29 -4.46 -9.17
N GLU A 97 -12.59 -3.30 -9.77
CA GLU A 97 -12.23 -1.99 -9.21
C GLU A 97 -12.80 -1.78 -7.80
N GLU A 98 -14.03 -2.22 -7.56
CA GLU A 98 -14.67 -2.18 -6.23
C GLU A 98 -13.87 -2.99 -5.20
N THR A 99 -13.39 -4.18 -5.57
CA THR A 99 -12.57 -5.01 -4.68
C THR A 99 -11.25 -4.33 -4.34
N LEU A 100 -10.56 -3.77 -5.33
CA LEU A 100 -9.33 -3.03 -5.10
C LEU A 100 -9.55 -1.77 -4.26
N PHE A 101 -10.62 -1.03 -4.51
CA PHE A 101 -10.93 0.16 -3.73
C PHE A 101 -11.27 -0.17 -2.28
N ARG A 102 -12.03 -1.24 -2.03
CA ARG A 102 -12.27 -1.75 -0.67
C ARG A 102 -10.98 -2.12 0.04
N PHE A 103 -10.07 -2.80 -0.66
CA PHE A 103 -8.75 -3.13 -0.15
C PHE A 103 -7.98 -1.86 0.27
N ILE A 104 -7.93 -0.84 -0.60
CA ILE A 104 -7.28 0.45 -0.32
C ILE A 104 -7.90 1.12 0.91
N LEU A 105 -9.24 1.14 1.01
CA LEU A 105 -9.94 1.72 2.16
C LEU A 105 -9.67 0.96 3.46
N ARG A 106 -9.55 -0.38 3.42
CA ARG A 106 -9.17 -1.20 4.57
C ARG A 106 -7.73 -0.90 4.99
N ALA A 107 -6.79 -0.87 4.05
CA ALA A 107 -5.40 -0.47 4.33
C ALA A 107 -5.35 0.92 4.98
N GLN A 108 -6.04 1.91 4.41
CA GLN A 108 -6.13 3.27 4.95
C GLN A 108 -6.67 3.32 6.39
N ARG A 109 -7.64 2.47 6.75
CA ARG A 109 -8.17 2.38 8.12
C ARG A 109 -7.21 1.69 9.10
N GLY A 110 -6.30 0.85 8.60
CA GLY A 110 -5.29 0.16 9.42
C GLY A 110 -4.18 1.08 9.94
N TYR A 111 -4.00 2.27 9.34
CA TYR A 111 -3.03 3.25 9.81
C TYR A 111 -3.56 4.06 10.99
N ARG A 112 -2.74 4.18 12.03
CA ARG A 112 -3.02 5.01 13.21
C ARG A 112 -2.71 6.48 12.96
N ASP A 113 -3.30 7.35 13.78
CA ASP A 113 -2.98 8.77 13.80
C ASP A 113 -1.66 8.98 14.57
N LEU A 114 -0.55 8.89 13.84
CA LEU A 114 0.81 9.11 14.35
C LEU A 114 1.45 10.31 13.65
N PRO A 115 2.46 10.96 14.28
CA PRO A 115 3.16 12.08 13.65
C PRO A 115 3.82 11.75 12.29
N TYR A 116 4.26 10.51 12.09
CA TYR A 116 4.97 10.10 10.86
C TYR A 116 4.39 8.84 10.21
N HIS A 117 4.42 7.67 10.88
CA HIS A 117 3.93 6.39 10.35
C HIS A 117 2.40 6.30 10.31
N ASN A 118 1.80 7.21 9.55
CA ASN A 118 0.37 7.34 9.32
C ASN A 118 0.05 7.08 7.84
N TRP A 119 -1.23 7.19 7.49
CA TRP A 119 -1.70 6.98 6.12
C TRP A 119 -0.99 7.86 5.07
N TYR A 120 -0.68 9.12 5.40
CA TYR A 120 -0.03 10.03 4.45
C TYR A 120 1.39 9.60 4.12
N HIS A 121 2.09 8.97 5.06
CA HIS A 121 3.39 8.34 4.81
C HIS A 121 3.25 7.16 3.83
N ALA A 122 2.32 6.24 4.08
CA ALA A 122 2.06 5.12 3.19
C ALA A 122 1.68 5.58 1.76
N PHE A 123 0.80 6.58 1.66
CA PHE A 123 0.42 7.17 0.38
C PHE A 123 1.61 7.82 -0.35
N ALA A 124 2.51 8.49 0.37
CA ALA A 124 3.71 9.07 -0.23
C ALA A 124 4.68 7.99 -0.76
N VAL A 125 4.82 6.87 -0.05
CA VAL A 125 5.64 5.72 -0.47
C VAL A 125 5.01 5.02 -1.69
N LEU A 126 3.68 4.85 -1.69
CA LEU A 126 2.93 4.35 -2.86
C LEU A 126 3.15 5.24 -4.09
N HIS A 127 2.97 6.56 -3.93
CA HIS A 127 3.18 7.53 -5.00
C HIS A 127 4.60 7.47 -5.56
N PHE A 128 5.62 7.45 -4.70
CA PHE A 128 7.01 7.37 -5.17
C PHE A 128 7.27 6.07 -5.94
N SER A 129 6.75 4.94 -5.44
CA SER A 129 6.87 3.64 -6.11
C SER A 129 6.21 3.64 -7.49
N PHE A 130 5.02 4.24 -7.60
CA PHE A 130 4.33 4.47 -8.86
C PHE A 130 5.15 5.35 -9.81
N ALA A 131 5.61 6.51 -9.35
CA ALA A 131 6.43 7.43 -10.16
C ALA A 131 7.71 6.75 -10.68
N VAL A 132 8.38 5.93 -9.87
CA VAL A 132 9.55 5.14 -10.30
C VAL A 132 9.17 4.12 -11.37
N LEU A 133 8.12 3.31 -11.16
CA LEU A 133 7.67 2.32 -12.14
C LEU A 133 7.36 2.98 -13.50
N THR A 134 6.66 4.11 -13.47
CA THR A 134 6.23 4.85 -14.67
C THR A 134 7.39 5.55 -15.36
N ASN A 135 8.12 6.46 -14.69
CA ASN A 135 9.13 7.29 -15.34
C ASN A 135 10.36 6.48 -15.77
N CYS A 136 10.72 5.43 -15.03
CA CYS A 136 11.83 4.57 -15.42
C CYS A 136 11.42 3.48 -16.41
N ARG A 137 10.11 3.34 -16.67
CA ARG A 137 9.52 2.34 -17.59
C ARG A 137 9.94 0.91 -17.21
N LEU A 138 9.90 0.58 -15.92
CA LEU A 138 10.53 -0.64 -15.39
C LEU A 138 9.89 -1.93 -15.91
N ILE A 139 8.57 -1.93 -16.13
CA ILE A 139 7.85 -3.09 -16.67
C ILE A 139 8.11 -3.23 -18.17
N GLU A 140 8.00 -2.13 -18.92
CA GLU A 140 8.24 -2.12 -20.37
C GLU A 140 9.67 -2.53 -20.73
N LYS A 141 10.65 -2.14 -19.91
CA LYS A 141 12.05 -2.54 -20.04
C LYS A 141 12.36 -3.93 -19.46
N GLN A 142 11.34 -4.67 -19.00
CA GLN A 142 11.48 -6.02 -18.45
C GLN A 142 12.44 -6.10 -17.25
N HIS A 143 12.53 -5.01 -16.48
CA HIS A 143 13.19 -5.02 -15.17
C HIS A 143 12.25 -5.56 -14.08
N PHE A 144 10.95 -5.39 -14.27
CA PHE A 144 9.87 -5.89 -13.45
C PHE A 144 8.87 -6.64 -14.33
N THR A 145 8.35 -7.75 -13.85
CA THR A 145 7.12 -8.35 -14.38
C THR A 145 5.91 -7.52 -13.91
N PRO A 146 4.75 -7.62 -14.60
CA PRO A 146 3.52 -7.00 -14.12
C PRO A 146 3.15 -7.42 -12.69
N LEU A 147 3.45 -8.67 -12.30
CA LEU A 147 3.16 -9.19 -10.96
C LEU A 147 4.06 -8.54 -9.90
N GLU A 148 5.36 -8.42 -10.17
CA GLU A 148 6.28 -7.72 -9.26
C GLU A 148 5.93 -6.22 -9.14
N GLY A 149 5.46 -5.60 -10.22
CA GLY A 149 4.97 -4.22 -10.19
C GLY A 149 3.71 -4.05 -9.32
N LEU A 150 2.74 -4.96 -9.46
CA LEU A 150 1.56 -4.99 -8.60
C LEU A 150 1.95 -5.21 -7.13
N ALA A 151 2.82 -6.19 -6.87
CA ALA A 151 3.30 -6.51 -5.53
C ALA A 151 4.02 -5.32 -4.89
N LEU A 152 4.85 -4.58 -5.64
CA LEU A 152 5.53 -3.39 -5.15
C LEU A 152 4.54 -2.30 -4.69
N LEU A 153 3.52 -1.98 -5.50
CA LEU A 153 2.53 -0.98 -5.12
C LEU A 153 1.69 -1.43 -3.92
N THR A 154 1.28 -2.68 -3.90
CA THR A 154 0.54 -3.26 -2.77
C THR A 154 1.37 -3.23 -1.49
N ALA A 155 2.64 -3.61 -1.55
CA ALA A 155 3.54 -3.59 -0.41
C ALA A 155 3.79 -2.15 0.09
N ALA A 156 4.04 -1.21 -0.81
CA ALA A 156 4.19 0.21 -0.47
C ALA A 156 2.98 0.76 0.29
N LEU A 157 1.77 0.36 -0.10
CA LEU A 157 0.52 0.78 0.53
C LEU A 157 0.33 0.22 1.95
N CYS A 158 0.90 -0.96 2.24
CA CYS A 158 0.60 -1.70 3.47
C CYS A 158 1.77 -1.82 4.46
N HIS A 159 2.99 -1.38 4.09
CA HIS A 159 4.22 -1.66 4.82
C HIS A 159 4.32 -1.23 6.29
N ASP A 160 3.38 -0.39 6.76
CA ASP A 160 3.39 0.24 8.09
C ASP A 160 1.99 0.18 8.74
N ILE A 161 1.12 -0.73 8.30
CA ILE A 161 -0.22 -0.88 8.87
C ILE A 161 -0.12 -1.21 10.37
N ASP A 162 -0.96 -0.60 11.21
CA ASP A 162 -0.92 -0.71 12.68
C ASP A 162 0.41 -0.31 13.35
N HIS A 163 1.29 0.45 12.67
CA HIS A 163 2.48 1.04 13.30
C HIS A 163 2.09 1.81 14.58
N ARG A 164 2.85 1.62 15.68
CA ARG A 164 2.51 2.14 17.03
C ARG A 164 3.33 3.35 17.50
N GLY A 165 4.25 3.80 16.67
CA GLY A 165 5.08 4.99 16.91
C GLY A 165 6.36 4.68 17.68
N THR A 166 6.70 3.41 17.80
CA THR A 166 7.82 2.87 18.57
C THR A 166 8.65 1.98 17.66
N ASN A 167 9.98 2.00 17.83
CA ASN A 167 10.88 1.15 17.04
C ASN A 167 11.04 -0.26 17.65
N ASN A 168 11.70 -1.16 16.93
CA ASN A 168 11.97 -2.54 17.38
C ASN A 168 12.68 -2.60 18.74
N GLN A 169 13.61 -1.67 18.97
CA GLN A 169 14.36 -1.59 20.23
C GLN A 169 13.43 -1.32 21.42
N PHE A 170 12.49 -0.39 21.29
CA PHE A 170 11.50 -0.11 22.32
C PHE A 170 10.62 -1.34 22.62
N GLN A 171 10.24 -2.12 21.60
CA GLN A 171 9.46 -3.34 21.81
C GLN A 171 10.23 -4.37 22.64
N LEU A 172 11.53 -4.54 22.36
CA LEU A 172 12.41 -5.43 23.11
C LEU A 172 12.59 -4.96 24.57
N GLU A 173 12.87 -3.67 24.76
CA GLU A 173 13.13 -3.07 26.06
C GLU A 173 11.91 -3.08 26.98
N THR A 174 10.70 -2.95 26.42
CA THR A 174 9.44 -2.99 27.18
C THR A 174 8.86 -4.39 27.33
N ASN A 175 9.50 -5.41 26.74
CA ASN A 175 9.01 -6.79 26.68
C ASN A 175 7.54 -6.87 26.23
N SER A 176 7.18 -6.08 25.22
CA SER A 176 5.82 -5.99 24.72
C SER A 176 5.30 -7.34 24.20
N THR A 177 3.98 -7.46 24.04
CA THR A 177 3.37 -8.65 23.44
C THR A 177 3.89 -8.96 22.03
N LEU A 178 4.28 -7.92 21.27
CA LEU A 178 4.91 -8.06 19.96
C LEU A 178 6.31 -8.66 20.08
N ALA A 179 7.13 -8.14 21.00
CA ALA A 179 8.46 -8.70 21.23
C ALA A 179 8.39 -10.15 21.74
N GLN A 180 7.44 -10.49 22.62
CA GLN A 180 7.27 -11.85 23.09
C GLN A 180 6.95 -12.84 21.95
N ARG A 181 6.30 -12.38 20.87
CA ARG A 181 5.89 -13.24 19.75
C ARG A 181 6.91 -13.29 18.61
N TYR A 182 7.64 -12.19 18.35
CA TYR A 182 8.49 -12.06 17.15
C TYR A 182 9.98 -11.77 17.43
N ARG A 183 10.43 -11.82 18.70
CA ARG A 183 11.82 -11.52 19.11
C ARG A 183 12.89 -12.21 18.27
N ASP A 184 12.66 -13.45 17.87
CA ASP A 184 13.69 -14.28 17.21
C ASP A 184 13.82 -13.99 15.70
N GLN A 185 12.99 -13.10 15.14
CA GLN A 185 12.93 -12.82 13.69
C GLN A 185 13.67 -11.54 13.29
N GLY A 186 14.32 -10.85 14.23
CA GLY A 186 15.18 -9.67 13.99
C GLY A 186 14.45 -8.38 13.59
N SER A 187 13.24 -8.49 13.03
CA SER A 187 12.44 -7.39 12.50
C SER A 187 11.00 -7.44 13.06
N ILE A 188 10.85 -7.12 14.35
CA ILE A 188 9.60 -7.36 15.12
C ILE A 188 8.42 -6.61 14.52
N MET A 189 8.58 -5.32 14.23
CA MET A 189 7.52 -4.49 13.68
C MET A 189 7.23 -4.87 12.23
N GLU A 190 8.27 -5.16 11.44
CA GLU A 190 8.13 -5.51 10.03
C GLU A 190 7.43 -6.86 9.83
N VAL A 191 7.63 -7.83 10.72
CA VAL A 191 6.88 -9.10 10.70
C VAL A 191 5.43 -8.93 11.18
N TYR A 192 5.17 -7.94 12.01
CA TYR A 192 3.84 -7.68 12.54
C TYR A 192 2.92 -6.97 11.55
N TYR A 193 3.49 -6.08 10.74
CA TYR A 193 2.80 -5.40 9.65
C TYR A 193 2.36 -6.40 8.59
#